data_AF-A0A932G9M8-F1
#
_entry.id   AF-A0A932G9M8-F1
#
_cell.length_a   1.000
_cell.length_b   1.000
_cell.length_c   1.000
_cell.angle_alpha   90.00
_cell.angle_beta   90.00
_cell.angle_gamma   90.00
#
_symmetry.space_group_name_H-M   'P 1'
#
loop_
_entity.id
_entity.type
_entity.pdbx_description
1 polymer ?
#
loop_
_entity_poly.entity_id
_entity_poly.type
_entity_poly.pdbx_seq_one_letter_code
_entity_poly.pdbx_strand_id
1 'polypeptide(L)'
;MNVSKSAYALINVALMLPALLLCTAGVLFLAFGIEGANRFLETLMATTPGKLLLSPFVVLGGPVVVVALNIWKVCHVSAERIDDEIVIALSIKRIFGHLLCVGVGTLLTILLLSYAFVENFRVVAR
;
A
#
# COMPACT_ATOMS: atom_id res chain seq x y z
N MET A 1 11.17 -4.85 -23.15
CA MET A 1 9.75 -5.30 -23.11
C MET A 1 8.90 -4.11 -22.71
N ASN A 2 8.13 -3.52 -23.64
CA ASN A 2 7.22 -2.42 -23.33
C ASN A 2 5.97 -2.98 -22.64
N VAL A 3 5.94 -2.96 -21.33
CA VAL A 3 4.75 -3.26 -20.53
C VAL A 3 3.68 -2.21 -20.86
N SER A 4 2.55 -2.64 -21.41
CA SER A 4 1.47 -1.73 -21.78
C SER A 4 0.93 -0.97 -20.56
N LYS A 5 0.37 0.23 -20.76
CA LYS A 5 -0.25 1.02 -19.66
C LYS A 5 -1.26 0.20 -18.84
N SER A 6 -1.98 -0.72 -19.49
CA SER A 6 -2.94 -1.62 -18.85
C SER A 6 -2.26 -2.64 -17.92
N ALA A 7 -1.16 -3.25 -18.36
CA ALA A 7 -0.42 -4.21 -17.53
C ALA A 7 0.18 -3.54 -16.28
N TYR A 8 0.64 -2.29 -16.38
CA TYR A 8 1.07 -1.51 -15.21
C TYR A 8 -0.06 -1.27 -14.21
N ALA A 9 -1.25 -0.93 -14.68
CA ALA A 9 -2.42 -0.74 -13.81
C ALA A 9 -2.80 -2.04 -13.10
N LEU A 10 -2.78 -3.18 -13.82
CA LEU A 10 -3.03 -4.50 -13.26
C LEU A 10 -2.01 -4.86 -12.16
N ILE A 11 -0.72 -4.58 -12.39
CA ILE A 11 0.33 -4.84 -11.39
C ILE A 11 0.09 -4.01 -10.12
N ASN A 12 -0.23 -2.72 -10.26
CA ASN A 12 -0.54 -1.87 -9.10
C ASN A 12 -1.71 -2.45 -8.28
N VAL A 13 -2.81 -2.82 -8.95
CA VAL A 13 -3.98 -3.39 -8.28
C VAL A 13 -3.66 -4.73 -7.63
N ALA A 14 -2.96 -5.62 -8.34
CA ALA A 14 -2.59 -6.94 -7.83
C ALA A 14 -1.70 -6.84 -6.58
N LEU A 15 -0.76 -5.91 -6.55
CA LEU A 15 0.09 -5.67 -5.39
C LEU A 15 -0.70 -5.12 -4.18
N MET A 16 -1.70 -4.29 -4.42
CA MET A 16 -2.51 -3.71 -3.33
C MET A 16 -3.64 -4.63 -2.85
N LEU A 17 -4.00 -5.65 -3.63
CA LEU A 17 -5.17 -6.49 -3.39
C LEU A 17 -5.16 -7.16 -1.99
N PRO A 18 -4.06 -7.77 -1.51
CA PRO A 18 -4.04 -8.39 -0.18
C PRO A 18 -4.27 -7.37 0.95
N ALA A 19 -3.64 -6.20 0.85
CA ALA A 19 -3.81 -5.10 1.80
C ALA A 19 -5.24 -4.55 1.78
N LEU A 20 -5.82 -4.35 0.59
CA LEU A 20 -7.19 -3.91 0.42
C LEU A 20 -8.18 -4.91 1.00
N LEU A 21 -7.97 -6.21 0.78
CA LEU A 21 -8.83 -7.26 1.31
C LEU A 21 -8.84 -7.24 2.84
N LEU A 22 -7.67 -7.16 3.48
CA LEU A 22 -7.54 -7.08 4.93
C LEU A 22 -8.17 -5.80 5.50
N CYS A 23 -7.88 -4.64 4.92
CA CYS A 23 -8.44 -3.38 5.39
C CYS A 23 -9.97 -3.35 5.22
N THR A 24 -10.48 -3.85 4.09
CA THR A 24 -11.93 -3.89 3.82
C THR A 24 -12.63 -4.85 4.77
N ALA A 25 -12.07 -6.04 5.02
CA ALA A 25 -12.62 -6.98 5.98
C ALA A 25 -12.64 -6.39 7.41
N GLY A 26 -11.54 -5.75 7.82
CA GLY A 26 -11.46 -5.06 9.11
C GLY A 26 -12.50 -3.95 9.26
N VAL A 27 -12.67 -3.10 8.23
CA VAL A 27 -13.69 -2.03 8.24
C VAL A 27 -15.11 -2.63 8.27
N LEU A 28 -15.39 -3.64 7.45
CA LEU A 28 -16.70 -4.31 7.44
C LEU A 28 -17.05 -4.92 8.80
N PHE A 29 -16.07 -5.52 9.46
CA PHE A 29 -16.27 -6.07 10.79
C PHE A 29 -16.44 -4.98 11.86
N LEU A 30 -15.54 -3.99 11.90
CA LEU A 30 -15.55 -2.95 12.94
C LEU A 30 -16.72 -1.97 12.81
N ALA A 31 -17.06 -1.56 11.59
CA ALA A 31 -18.09 -0.55 11.36
C ALA A 31 -19.50 -1.15 11.20
N PHE A 32 -19.61 -2.36 10.64
CA PHE A 32 -20.90 -2.97 10.30
C PHE A 32 -21.17 -4.29 11.00
N GLY A 33 -20.22 -4.85 11.77
CA GLY A 33 -20.37 -6.15 12.42
C GLY A 33 -20.41 -7.34 11.44
N ILE A 34 -19.98 -7.14 10.18
CA ILE A 34 -20.07 -8.16 9.14
C ILE A 34 -18.87 -9.10 9.25
N GLU A 35 -19.10 -10.31 9.78
CA GLU A 35 -18.06 -11.33 9.96
C GLU A 35 -17.68 -12.09 8.68
N GLY A 36 -18.53 -12.04 7.64
CA GLY A 36 -18.36 -12.88 6.44
C GLY A 36 -17.01 -12.70 5.76
N ALA A 37 -16.51 -11.46 5.71
CA ALA A 37 -15.19 -11.16 5.13
C ALA A 37 -14.03 -11.75 5.96
N ASN A 38 -14.15 -11.75 7.29
CA ASN A 38 -13.15 -12.35 8.18
C ASN A 38 -13.16 -13.88 8.07
N ARG A 39 -14.34 -14.52 8.01
CA ARG A 39 -14.44 -15.98 7.78
C ARG A 39 -13.82 -16.40 6.44
N PHE A 40 -14.00 -15.58 5.41
CA PHE A 40 -13.34 -15.80 4.12
C PHE A 40 -11.81 -15.70 4.24
N LEU A 41 -11.30 -14.68 4.94
CA LEU A 41 -9.86 -14.55 5.20
C LEU A 41 -9.30 -15.74 5.98
N GLU A 42 -10.00 -16.21 7.02
CA GLU A 42 -9.62 -17.41 7.78
C GLU A 42 -9.55 -18.64 6.88
N THR A 43 -10.53 -18.82 6.00
CA THR A 43 -10.56 -19.94 5.04
C THR A 43 -9.39 -19.82 4.05
N LEU A 44 -9.06 -18.61 3.59
CA LEU A 44 -7.90 -18.39 2.72
C LEU A 44 -6.60 -18.74 3.46
N MET A 45 -6.45 -18.27 4.70
CA MET A 45 -5.29 -18.56 5.56
C MET A 45 -5.17 -20.04 5.95
N ALA A 46 -6.24 -20.82 5.86
CA ALA A 46 -6.15 -22.27 6.05
C ALA A 46 -5.34 -22.95 4.94
N THR A 47 -5.21 -22.32 3.77
CA THR A 47 -4.44 -22.84 2.64
C THR A 47 -3.00 -22.33 2.64
N THR A 48 -2.04 -23.18 2.25
CA THR A 48 -0.63 -22.79 2.07
C THR A 48 -0.43 -21.56 1.17
N PRO A 49 -1.05 -21.48 -0.03
CA PRO A 49 -0.93 -20.28 -0.87
C PRO A 49 -1.55 -19.03 -0.22
N GLY A 50 -2.68 -19.17 0.50
CA GLY A 50 -3.29 -18.04 1.19
C GLY A 50 -2.44 -17.49 2.33
N LYS A 51 -1.72 -18.34 3.07
CA LYS A 51 -0.73 -17.88 4.08
C LYS A 51 0.40 -17.07 3.45
N LEU A 52 0.86 -17.47 2.26
CA LEU A 52 1.91 -16.74 1.55
C LEU A 52 1.39 -15.39 1.05
N LEU A 53 0.19 -15.38 0.45
CA LEU A 53 -0.45 -14.17 -0.08
C LEU A 53 -0.81 -13.16 1.02
N LEU A 54 -1.24 -13.64 2.18
CA LEU A 54 -1.56 -12.81 3.35
C LEU A 54 -0.38 -12.69 4.32
N SER A 55 0.83 -13.06 3.90
CA SER A 55 2.01 -12.88 4.73
C SER A 55 2.27 -11.39 4.98
N PRO A 56 2.81 -11.01 6.15
CA PRO A 56 3.11 -9.61 6.47
C PRO A 56 3.96 -8.93 5.39
N PHE A 57 4.91 -9.66 4.81
CA PHE A 57 5.77 -9.16 3.73
C PHE A 57 5.00 -8.83 2.46
N VAL A 58 4.03 -9.65 2.06
CA VAL A 58 3.23 -9.38 0.85
C VAL A 58 2.21 -8.27 1.12
N VAL A 59 1.54 -8.32 2.28
CA VAL A 59 0.51 -7.36 2.67
C VAL A 59 1.07 -5.95 2.85
N LEU A 60 2.23 -5.79 3.49
CA LEU A 60 2.90 -4.49 3.62
C LEU A 60 3.72 -4.14 2.37
N GLY A 61 4.42 -5.12 1.80
CA GLY A 61 5.32 -4.89 0.66
C GLY A 61 4.59 -4.44 -0.59
N GLY A 62 3.40 -4.97 -0.85
CA GLY A 62 2.58 -4.59 -2.01
C GLY A 62 2.30 -3.07 -2.09
N PRO A 63 1.62 -2.48 -1.10
CA PRO A 63 1.41 -1.03 -1.03
C PRO A 63 2.70 -0.20 -1.08
N VAL A 64 3.76 -0.63 -0.37
CA VAL A 64 5.06 0.07 -0.38
C VAL A 64 5.68 0.10 -1.78
N VAL A 65 5.69 -1.03 -2.48
CA VAL A 65 6.20 -1.12 -3.86
C VAL A 65 5.34 -0.25 -4.79
N VAL A 66 4.01 -0.25 -4.64
CA VAL A 66 3.16 0.63 -5.44
C VAL A 66 3.46 2.11 -5.19
N VAL A 67 3.65 2.53 -3.94
CA VAL A 67 4.06 3.91 -3.64
C VAL A 67 5.39 4.22 -4.31
N ALA A 68 6.40 3.36 -4.16
CA ALA A 68 7.71 3.57 -4.77
C ALA A 68 7.64 3.69 -6.31
N LEU A 69 6.89 2.82 -6.97
CA LEU A 69 6.75 2.81 -8.44
C LEU A 69 6.00 4.03 -8.98
N ASN A 70 5.02 4.54 -8.23
CA ASN A 70 4.18 5.65 -8.69
C ASN A 70 4.72 7.01 -8.24
N ILE A 71 5.37 7.11 -7.08
CA ILE A 71 5.97 8.36 -6.59
C ILE A 71 7.11 8.82 -7.51
N TRP A 72 7.92 7.89 -8.03
CA TRP A 72 8.99 8.19 -8.98
C TRP A 72 8.46 8.82 -10.28
N LYS A 73 7.24 8.47 -10.69
CA LYS A 73 6.61 9.03 -11.90
C LYS A 73 5.96 10.38 -11.68
N VAL A 74 5.55 10.65 -10.44
CA VAL A 74 4.78 11.83 -10.06
C VAL A 74 5.68 12.95 -9.54
N CYS A 75 6.70 12.61 -8.75
CA CYS A 75 7.65 13.56 -8.17
C CYS A 75 8.89 13.66 -9.06
N HIS A 76 9.29 14.87 -9.42
CA HIS A 76 10.62 15.18 -9.94
C HIS A 76 11.28 16.14 -8.96
N VAL A 77 12.44 15.75 -8.46
CA VAL A 77 13.26 16.60 -7.59
C VAL A 77 14.43 17.09 -8.43
N SER A 78 14.53 18.39 -8.62
CA SER A 78 15.71 19.03 -9.21
C SER A 78 16.40 19.80 -8.10
N ALA A 79 17.68 19.51 -7.88
CA ALA A 79 18.51 20.28 -6.98
C ALA A 79 19.50 21.06 -7.85
N GLU A 80 19.39 22.38 -7.85
CA GLU A 80 20.29 23.27 -8.56
C GLU A 80 21.06 24.09 -7.53
N ARG A 81 22.39 24.11 -7.66
CA ARG A 81 23.26 24.90 -6.78
C ARG A 81 23.63 26.18 -7.51
N ILE A 82 23.14 27.31 -7.01
CA ILE A 82 23.38 28.63 -7.60
C ILE A 82 24.06 29.48 -6.51
N ASP A 83 25.30 29.92 -6.77
CA ASP A 83 26.05 30.90 -5.97
C ASP A 83 25.87 30.77 -4.43
N ASP A 84 26.25 29.62 -3.88
CA ASP A 84 26.18 29.23 -2.46
C ASP A 84 24.79 28.91 -1.86
N GLU A 85 23.72 28.98 -2.64
CA GLU A 85 22.38 28.49 -2.26
C GLU A 85 22.06 27.13 -2.90
N ILE A 86 21.43 26.24 -2.12
CA ILE A 86 20.90 24.96 -2.62
C ILE A 86 19.41 25.18 -2.90
N VAL A 87 19.05 25.31 -4.17
CA VAL A 87 17.65 25.43 -4.59
C VAL A 87 17.11 24.03 -4.90
N ILE A 88 16.20 23.55 -4.06
CA ILE A 88 15.51 22.27 -4.26
C ILE A 88 14.13 22.55 -4.87
N ALA A 89 13.98 22.30 -6.17
CA ALA A 89 12.70 22.37 -6.85
C ALA A 89 12.00 21.00 -6.83
N LEU A 90 10.86 20.92 -6.16
CA LEU A 90 9.97 19.76 -6.18
C LEU A 90 8.85 20.00 -7.19
N SER A 91 8.84 19.24 -8.28
CA SER A 91 7.78 19.28 -9.29
C SER A 91 6.88 18.05 -9.18
N ILE A 92 5.59 18.28 -8.99
CA ILE A 92 4.57 17.23 -8.93
C ILE A 92 3.81 17.23 -10.25
N LYS A 93 4.03 16.22 -11.10
CA LYS A 93 3.24 16.01 -12.31
C LYS A 93 1.86 15.48 -11.93
N ARG A 94 0.81 16.22 -12.31
CA ARG A 94 -0.59 15.90 -12.00
C ARG A 94 -1.13 14.75 -12.88
N ILE A 95 -0.56 13.55 -12.73
CA ILE A 95 -1.04 12.35 -13.40
C ILE A 95 -2.01 11.64 -12.45
N PHE A 96 -3.30 11.90 -12.62
CA PHE A 96 -4.35 11.52 -11.66
C PHE A 96 -4.31 10.04 -11.26
N GLY A 97 -4.09 9.12 -12.21
CA GLY A 97 -4.02 7.68 -11.92
C GLY A 97 -2.84 7.29 -11.03
N HIS A 98 -1.65 7.83 -11.29
CA HIS A 98 -0.47 7.56 -10.45
C HIS A 98 -0.59 8.23 -9.09
N LEU A 99 -1.15 9.44 -9.03
CA LEU A 99 -1.39 10.15 -7.78
C LEU A 99 -2.39 9.40 -6.89
N LEU A 100 -3.45 8.82 -7.47
CA LEU A 100 -4.40 7.98 -6.75
C LEU A 100 -3.72 6.71 -6.23
N CYS A 101 -2.89 6.04 -7.04
CA CYS A 101 -2.13 4.87 -6.59
C CYS A 101 -1.18 5.22 -5.43
N VAL A 102 -0.49 6.37 -5.48
CA VAL A 102 0.34 6.85 -4.37
C VAL A 102 -0.51 7.13 -3.13
N GLY A 103 -1.64 7.80 -3.28
CA GLY A 103 -2.53 8.13 -2.17
C GLY A 103 -3.07 6.90 -1.47
N VAL A 104 -3.68 5.98 -2.22
CA VAL A 104 -4.24 4.73 -1.68
C VAL A 104 -3.13 3.83 -1.13
N GLY A 105 -1.99 3.71 -1.83
CA GLY A 105 -0.84 2.93 -1.35
C GLY A 105 -0.26 3.47 -0.05
N THR A 106 -0.11 4.79 0.06
CA THR A 106 0.35 5.45 1.30
C THR A 106 -0.64 5.24 2.43
N LEU A 107 -1.94 5.42 2.17
CA LEU A 107 -2.99 5.22 3.17
C LEU A 107 -3.00 3.78 3.70
N LEU A 108 -2.96 2.78 2.82
CA LEU A 108 -2.88 1.37 3.23
C LEU A 108 -1.61 1.08 4.03
N THR A 109 -0.47 1.62 3.60
CA THR A 109 0.81 1.44 4.31
C THR A 109 0.73 2.01 5.72
N ILE A 110 0.21 3.23 5.88
CA ILE A 110 0.03 3.88 7.18
C ILE A 110 -0.93 3.08 8.06
N LEU A 111 -2.08 2.64 7.51
CA LEU A 111 -3.06 1.84 8.24
C LEU A 111 -2.45 0.53 8.75
N LEU A 112 -1.76 -0.20 7.89
CA LEU A 112 -1.14 -1.48 8.23
C LEU A 112 0.01 -1.33 9.22
N LEU A 113 0.87 -0.32 9.06
CA LEU A 113 1.93 -0.02 10.02
C LEU A 113 1.37 0.40 11.37
N SER A 114 0.34 1.24 11.39
CA SER A 114 -0.31 1.66 12.63
C SER A 114 -0.95 0.47 13.34
N TYR A 115 -1.61 -0.41 12.59
CA TYR A 115 -2.16 -1.65 13.13
C TYR A 115 -1.07 -2.55 13.72
N ALA A 116 0.00 -2.81 12.96
CA ALA A 116 1.12 -3.64 13.43
C ALA A 116 1.81 -3.03 14.66
N PHE A 117 1.95 -1.71 14.70
CA PHE A 117 2.48 -0.98 15.85
C PHE A 117 1.56 -1.16 17.06
N VAL A 118 0.28 -0.82 16.95
CA VAL A 118 -0.69 -0.95 18.05
C VAL A 118 -0.72 -2.38 18.58
N GLU A 119 -0.74 -3.38 17.70
CA GLU A 119 -0.79 -4.78 18.11
C GLU A 119 0.50 -5.21 18.84
N ASN A 120 1.68 -4.79 18.35
CA ASN A 120 2.95 -5.05 19.05
C ASN A 120 2.98 -4.41 20.45
N PHE A 121 2.46 -3.19 20.62
CA PHE A 121 2.40 -2.54 21.94
C PHE A 121 1.37 -3.19 22.87
N ARG A 122 0.25 -3.71 22.34
CA ARG A 122 -0.72 -4.46 23.15
C ARG A 122 -0.14 -5.77 23.67
N VAL A 123 0.73 -6.43 22.91
CA VAL A 123 1.45 -7.63 23.35
C VAL A 123 2.44 -7.32 24.46
N VAL A 124 3.13 -6.17 24.41
CA VAL A 124 4.12 -5.76 25.45
C VAL A 124 3.46 -5.28 26.75
N ALA A 125 2.24 -4.73 26.67
CA ALA A 125 1.52 -4.22 27.84
C ALA A 125 0.74 -5.30 28.62
N ARG A 126 0.72 -6.55 28.15
CA ARG A 126 0.07 -7.69 28.80
C ARG A 126 1.06 -8.53 29.59
#